data_AF-A0A3D4B5M5-F1
#
_entry.id   AF-A0A3D4B5M5-F1
#
_cell.length_a   1.000
_cell.length_b   1.000
_cell.length_c   1.000
_cell.angle_alpha   90.00
_cell.angle_beta   90.00
_cell.angle_gamma   90.00
#
_symmetry.space_group_name_H-M   'P 1'
#
loop_
_entity.id
_entity.type
_entity.pdbx_description
1 polymer ?
#
loop_
_entity_poly.entity_id
_entity_poly.type
_entity_poly.pdbx_seq_one_letter_code
_entity_poly.pdbx_strand_id
1 'polypeptide(L)'
;MLEEGDLPLAERYTDAKIRLHTNLMVDSVLTRPEINLSVFIEEEDHLSAELWKIYFEQEEERWTPKRYKTLIKAHVGDRFRPRKDEIFAFNTLTIRRDSAEFHITDGVLMPAYAAGQIGRVVLFGQGRFSFTPANSVERQQLNKYAGNKGAQYTTEFTQMVLLVSPGGYADLIDGVDLEPVKKSHVFKRAEVLLKRVDKDYMMKIQPSKKAWSFAPSHPDYLRAEFDRAGTTQWLVYAYNPFELEEVSLTQKSGFPRNFNLKAPILWCHFPGTQKQPADSVAAKAPSSTALLNIHSYLIQGILADNKKHLKLKTVINVTAREDSVWTLTFMLNPDFDIRRVTYADGEGALLIKQGSFISVPLLEPLRKDQSTRLTFWYEGDMVRKVSNSFFTPLRNEQWLPQHSNRDAFMFDMEMRVPKSMTSITTGVKTLEYEEGDTRVSRWHAPRPITLLGLTFSEHRTLTSRTGDVDVTVYMDKDLSKSASREEEILQLIDETLPFYSKSFGDYPYKKLDIVQMPDDYQFGQGLPTMLMLWGLYFRSDYLLGRDLSVNKYFNVQQFFKVFLAHELAHQWWGNVVIPRTYRDAWLSEGMATYAADLFIENMI
;
A
#
# COMPACT_ATOMS: atom_id res chain seq x y z
N MET A 1 15.84 35.82 9.96
CA MET A 1 16.99 35.23 10.67
C MET A 1 17.68 34.16 9.83
N LEU A 2 16.93 33.30 9.12
CA LEU A 2 17.53 32.39 8.13
C LEU A 2 17.40 32.99 6.72
N GLU A 3 18.51 33.05 6.00
CA GLU A 3 18.62 33.59 4.63
C GLU A 3 19.15 32.49 3.68
N GLU A 4 18.64 32.49 2.44
CA GLU A 4 19.14 31.70 1.31
C GLU A 4 19.38 32.70 0.17
N GLY A 5 20.62 33.20 0.05
CA GLY A 5 20.92 34.39 -0.76
C GLY A 5 20.50 35.69 -0.06
N ASP A 6 20.00 36.67 -0.83
CA ASP A 6 19.70 38.04 -0.34
C ASP A 6 18.24 38.28 0.12
N LEU A 7 17.39 37.25 0.16
CA LEU A 7 15.96 37.39 0.52
C LEU A 7 15.64 36.70 1.86
N PRO A 8 15.07 37.42 2.84
CA PRO A 8 14.59 36.84 4.09
C PRO A 8 13.48 35.82 3.86
N LEU A 9 13.51 34.70 4.60
CA LEU A 9 12.48 33.64 4.53
C LEU A 9 11.04 34.16 4.72
N ALA A 10 10.85 35.22 5.52
CA ALA A 10 9.55 35.85 5.75
C ALA A 10 8.99 36.58 4.52
N GLU A 11 9.85 37.03 3.61
CA GLU A 11 9.45 37.74 2.39
C GLU A 11 9.06 36.76 1.28
N ARG A 12 9.61 35.53 1.29
CA ARG A 12 9.35 34.49 0.29
C ARG A 12 7.95 33.87 0.36
N TYR A 13 7.27 33.93 1.51
CA TYR A 13 5.99 33.24 1.75
C TYR A 13 4.95 34.14 2.43
N THR A 14 4.76 35.36 1.91
CA THR A 14 3.98 36.42 2.56
C THR A 14 2.51 36.03 2.80
N ASP A 15 1.91 35.23 1.90
CA ASP A 15 0.49 34.84 1.94
C ASP A 15 0.24 33.33 2.18
N ALA A 16 1.28 32.54 2.43
CA ALA A 16 1.17 31.09 2.59
C ALA A 16 1.16 30.63 4.05
N LYS A 17 0.42 29.55 4.35
CA LYS A 17 0.46 28.92 5.68
C LYS A 17 1.56 27.86 5.73
N ILE A 18 2.60 28.13 6.50
CA ILE A 18 3.72 27.20 6.69
C ILE A 18 3.42 26.23 7.82
N ARG A 19 3.65 24.94 7.57
CA ARG A 19 3.67 23.90 8.61
C ARG A 19 5.01 23.21 8.63
N LEU A 20 5.54 23.09 9.83
CA LEU A 20 6.80 22.40 10.06
C LEU A 20 6.52 20.98 10.52
N HIS A 21 7.21 20.03 9.91
CA HIS A 21 7.39 18.71 10.48
C HIS A 21 8.86 18.58 10.88
N THR A 22 9.12 18.82 12.16
CA THR A 22 10.47 18.78 12.74
C THR A 22 10.81 17.37 13.18
N ASN A 23 11.86 16.83 12.59
CA ASN A 23 12.47 15.58 13.03
C ASN A 23 13.86 15.88 13.58
N LEU A 24 13.93 16.18 14.88
CA LEU A 24 15.18 16.39 15.60
C LEU A 24 15.72 15.03 16.05
N MET A 25 16.81 14.58 15.44
CA MET A 25 17.62 13.48 15.93
C MET A 25 19.08 13.93 15.89
N VAL A 26 19.71 14.02 17.06
CA VAL A 26 21.16 14.21 17.17
C VAL A 26 21.78 12.83 16.99
N ASP A 27 22.38 12.60 15.82
CA ASP A 27 23.23 11.43 15.63
C ASP A 27 24.50 11.64 16.46
N SER A 28 24.75 10.75 17.42
CA SER A 28 25.94 10.82 18.30
C SER A 28 27.26 10.67 17.53
N VAL A 29 27.22 10.33 16.24
CA VAL A 29 28.39 10.21 15.35
C VAL A 29 28.69 11.51 14.59
N LEU A 30 27.73 12.44 14.46
CA LEU A 30 27.95 13.69 13.72
C LEU A 30 28.50 14.77 14.65
N THR A 31 29.73 15.20 14.39
CA THR A 31 30.46 16.27 15.11
C THR A 31 29.89 17.68 14.87
N ARG A 32 28.78 17.81 14.12
CA ARG A 32 28.03 19.06 13.91
C ARG A 32 26.52 18.78 13.95
N PRO A 33 25.72 19.54 14.71
CA PRO A 33 24.27 19.40 14.67
C PRO A 33 23.75 19.95 13.34
N GLU A 34 23.21 19.06 12.51
CA GLU A 34 22.46 19.41 11.29
C GLU A 34 20.99 18.99 11.50
N ILE A 35 20.06 19.85 11.07
CA ILE A 35 18.63 19.53 11.10
C ILE A 35 18.08 19.57 9.68
N ASN A 36 17.48 18.45 9.28
CA ASN A 36 16.63 18.39 8.09
C ASN A 36 15.20 18.74 8.51
N LEU A 37 14.66 19.78 7.90
CA LEU A 37 13.33 20.30 8.19
C LEU A 37 12.43 20.13 6.97
N SER A 38 11.38 19.32 7.11
CA SER A 38 10.34 19.24 6.09
C SER A 38 9.33 20.38 6.31
N VAL A 39 9.18 21.21 5.28
CA VAL A 39 8.35 22.42 5.31
C VAL A 39 7.21 22.24 4.32
N PHE A 40 5.98 22.31 4.80
CA PHE A 40 4.78 22.23 3.96
C PHE A 40 4.18 23.62 3.83
N ILE A 41 3.98 24.06 2.60
CA ILE A 41 3.53 25.41 2.25
C ILE A 41 2.12 25.27 1.68
N GLU A 42 1.14 25.67 2.49
CA GLU A 42 -0.28 25.63 2.10
C GLU A 42 -0.72 26.96 1.53
N GLU A 43 -1.09 26.94 0.26
CA GLU A 43 -1.74 28.07 -0.42
C GLU A 43 -3.25 27.84 -0.51
N GLU A 44 -3.94 28.66 -1.31
CA GLU A 44 -5.40 28.59 -1.43
C GLU A 44 -5.85 27.28 -2.10
N ASP A 45 -5.20 26.94 -3.21
CA ASP A 45 -5.58 25.88 -4.14
C ASP A 45 -4.50 24.82 -4.37
N HIS A 46 -3.28 25.00 -3.85
CA HIS A 46 -2.23 23.99 -3.93
C HIS A 46 -1.38 23.87 -2.65
N LEU A 47 -0.70 22.74 -2.54
CA LEU A 47 0.20 22.36 -1.45
C LEU A 47 1.54 21.95 -2.05
N SER A 48 2.60 22.61 -1.60
CA SER A 48 3.98 22.19 -1.88
C SER A 48 4.70 21.78 -0.60
N ALA A 49 5.77 21.01 -0.75
CA ALA A 49 6.66 20.66 0.33
C ALA A 49 8.13 20.87 -0.08
N GLU A 50 8.90 21.42 0.85
CA GLU A 50 10.33 21.63 0.71
C GLU A 50 11.08 20.85 1.81
N LEU A 51 12.29 20.41 1.50
CA LEU A 51 13.23 19.91 2.50
C LEU A 51 14.36 20.92 2.66
N TRP A 52 14.53 21.44 3.87
CA TRP A 52 15.60 22.38 4.19
C TRP A 52 16.66 21.72 5.07
N LYS A 53 17.93 21.93 4.74
CA LYS A 53 19.07 21.61 5.60
C LYS A 53 19.48 22.88 6.34
N ILE A 54 19.38 22.87 7.67
CA ILE A 54 19.74 24.00 8.52
C ILE A 54 21.11 23.75 9.14
N TYR A 55 22.01 24.71 8.98
CA TYR A 55 23.34 24.68 9.57
C TYR A 55 23.39 25.56 10.80
N PHE A 56 23.97 24.99 11.86
CA PHE A 56 24.15 25.65 13.14
C PHE A 56 25.61 26.03 13.33
N GLU A 57 25.82 27.19 13.95
CA GLU A 57 27.11 27.62 14.43
C GLU A 57 27.03 27.75 15.95
N GLN A 58 28.10 27.32 16.62
CA GLN A 58 28.21 27.42 18.06
C GLN A 58 28.82 28.78 18.41
N GLU A 59 28.04 29.60 19.11
CA GLU A 59 28.51 30.83 19.73
C GLU A 59 28.44 30.59 21.24
N GLU A 60 29.61 30.59 21.89
CA GLU A 60 29.76 30.19 23.30
C GLU A 60 29.26 28.74 23.56
N GLU A 61 28.25 28.57 24.41
CA GLU A 61 27.60 27.28 24.72
C GLU A 61 26.25 27.09 23.99
N ARG A 62 25.90 27.98 23.05
CA ARG A 62 24.61 27.94 22.35
C ARG A 62 24.79 27.69 20.87
N TRP A 63 24.04 26.72 20.35
CA TRP A 63 23.90 26.49 18.91
C TRP A 63 22.82 27.39 18.34
N THR A 64 23.19 28.17 17.31
CA THR A 64 22.27 29.12 16.67
C THR A 64 22.16 28.79 15.18
N PRO A 65 20.94 28.72 14.61
CA PRO A 65 20.79 28.49 13.17
C PRO A 65 21.25 29.74 12.42
N LYS A 66 22.20 29.60 11.48
CA LYS A 66 22.77 30.72 10.73
C LYS A 66 22.39 30.73 9.27
N ARG A 67 22.33 29.56 8.64
CA ARG A 67 22.01 29.41 7.22
C ARG A 67 21.14 28.19 6.98
N TYR A 68 20.39 28.22 5.89
CA TYR A 68 19.69 27.03 5.39
C TYR A 68 19.95 26.85 3.90
N LYS A 69 19.75 25.62 3.42
CA LYS A 69 19.76 25.28 2.01
C LYS A 69 18.50 24.49 1.70
N THR A 70 17.75 24.88 0.68
CA THR A 70 16.67 24.05 0.14
C THR A 70 17.29 22.88 -0.64
N LEU A 71 17.05 21.65 -0.19
CA LEU A 71 17.52 20.43 -0.85
C LEU A 71 16.52 19.95 -1.91
N ILE A 72 15.22 19.98 -1.60
CA ILE A 72 14.15 19.45 -2.47
C ILE A 72 12.97 20.41 -2.43
N LYS A 73 12.29 20.54 -3.58
CA LYS A 73 10.94 21.10 -3.69
C LYS A 73 10.05 20.10 -4.41
N ALA A 74 8.87 19.85 -3.88
CA ALA A 74 7.89 18.95 -4.47
C ALA A 74 6.49 19.57 -4.43
N HIS A 75 5.75 19.39 -5.52
CA HIS A 75 4.31 19.60 -5.52
C HIS A 75 3.62 18.39 -4.87
N VAL A 76 2.66 18.63 -3.97
CA VAL A 76 2.11 17.60 -3.09
C VAL A 76 0.59 17.54 -3.14
N GLY A 77 -0.11 18.58 -3.62
CA GLY A 77 -1.52 18.41 -3.92
C GLY A 77 -2.24 19.68 -4.33
N ASP A 78 -3.49 19.47 -4.76
CA ASP A 78 -4.31 20.40 -5.52
C ASP A 78 -5.76 20.43 -5.00
N ARG A 79 -6.42 21.57 -5.20
CA ARG A 79 -7.84 21.81 -4.97
C ARG A 79 -8.44 22.53 -6.17
N PHE A 80 -8.98 21.74 -7.09
CA PHE A 80 -9.52 22.25 -8.33
C PHE A 80 -10.81 23.04 -8.13
N ARG A 81 -10.93 24.16 -8.83
CA ARG A 81 -12.16 24.96 -8.87
C ARG A 81 -12.45 25.46 -10.28
N PRO A 82 -13.71 25.41 -10.75
CA PRO A 82 -14.10 26.03 -12.00
C PRO A 82 -14.10 27.55 -11.85
N ARG A 83 -13.95 28.26 -12.97
CA ARG A 83 -14.04 29.73 -13.05
C ARG A 83 -15.37 30.15 -13.67
N LYS A 84 -15.95 31.26 -13.20
CA LYS A 84 -17.32 31.70 -13.60
C LYS A 84 -17.39 32.19 -15.04
N ASP A 85 -16.26 32.66 -15.55
CA ASP A 85 -16.03 33.22 -16.87
C ASP A 85 -15.55 32.17 -17.89
N GLU A 86 -15.24 30.95 -17.44
CA GLU A 86 -14.78 29.84 -18.29
C GLU A 86 -15.83 28.72 -18.36
N ILE A 87 -16.89 29.00 -19.11
CA ILE A 87 -17.98 28.06 -19.36
C ILE A 87 -18.17 28.02 -20.88
N PHE A 88 -18.03 26.85 -21.48
CA PHE A 88 -18.03 26.69 -22.94
C PHE A 88 -19.16 25.76 -23.37
N ALA A 89 -20.00 26.20 -24.31
CA ALA A 89 -20.96 25.35 -24.99
C ALA A 89 -20.30 24.67 -26.19
N PHE A 90 -20.76 23.47 -26.53
CA PHE A 90 -20.31 22.74 -27.71
C PHE A 90 -21.45 21.89 -28.30
N ASN A 91 -21.42 21.67 -29.61
CA ASN A 91 -22.44 20.86 -30.30
C ASN A 91 -22.16 19.36 -30.15
N THR A 92 -20.91 18.95 -30.30
CA THR A 92 -20.50 17.53 -30.22
C THR A 92 -19.09 17.42 -29.68
N LEU A 93 -18.89 16.48 -28.76
CA LEU A 93 -17.59 16.12 -28.20
C LEU A 93 -17.50 14.59 -28.15
N THR A 94 -16.45 14.03 -28.76
CA THR A 94 -16.18 12.59 -28.71
C THR A 94 -14.84 12.33 -28.03
N ILE A 95 -14.87 11.60 -26.91
CA ILE A 95 -13.69 11.23 -26.14
C ILE A 95 -13.44 9.76 -26.39
N ARG A 96 -12.28 9.42 -26.96
CA ARG A 96 -11.83 8.04 -27.16
C ARG A 96 -10.60 7.79 -26.29
N ARG A 97 -10.63 6.71 -25.53
CA ARG A 97 -9.45 6.25 -24.81
C ARG A 97 -9.51 4.74 -24.67
N ASP A 98 -8.59 4.06 -25.36
CA ASP A 98 -8.51 2.60 -25.42
C ASP A 98 -9.89 1.94 -25.69
N SER A 99 -10.35 1.04 -24.81
CA SER A 99 -11.63 0.32 -24.91
C SER A 99 -12.91 1.15 -24.73
N ALA A 100 -12.82 2.46 -24.47
CA ALA A 100 -13.97 3.33 -24.21
C ALA A 100 -14.15 4.48 -25.21
N GLU A 101 -15.42 4.75 -25.51
CA GLU A 101 -15.85 5.92 -26.28
C GLU A 101 -16.99 6.63 -25.54
N PHE A 102 -16.86 7.94 -25.39
CA PHE A 102 -17.91 8.84 -24.91
C PHE A 102 -18.30 9.77 -26.05
N HIS A 103 -19.58 9.84 -26.36
CA HIS A 103 -20.11 10.76 -27.36
C HIS A 103 -21.14 11.67 -26.69
N ILE A 104 -20.90 12.98 -26.70
CA ILE A 104 -21.71 13.97 -25.99
C ILE A 104 -22.21 15.00 -26.98
N THR A 105 -23.50 15.29 -26.96
CA THR A 105 -24.13 16.33 -27.78
C THR A 105 -24.78 17.42 -26.94
N ASP A 106 -24.91 18.61 -27.53
CA ASP A 106 -25.56 19.79 -26.94
C ASP A 106 -25.09 20.09 -25.50
N GLY A 107 -23.76 20.14 -25.35
CA GLY A 107 -23.11 20.10 -24.05
C GLY A 107 -22.57 21.45 -23.56
N VAL A 108 -22.19 21.45 -22.29
CA VAL A 108 -21.43 22.52 -21.64
C VAL A 108 -20.25 21.91 -20.89
N LEU A 109 -19.07 22.48 -21.12
CA LEU A 109 -17.79 22.11 -20.52
C LEU A 109 -17.29 23.25 -19.63
N MET A 110 -16.77 22.90 -18.45
CA MET A 110 -16.10 23.83 -17.53
C MET A 110 -14.79 23.21 -17.03
N PRO A 111 -13.63 23.75 -17.45
CA PRO A 111 -12.36 23.36 -16.85
C PRO A 111 -12.28 23.86 -15.40
N ALA A 112 -11.54 23.12 -14.57
CA ALA A 112 -11.29 23.49 -13.19
C ALA A 112 -9.79 23.43 -12.87
N TYR A 113 -9.35 24.42 -12.09
CA TYR A 113 -7.97 24.83 -11.97
C TYR A 113 -7.44 24.71 -10.55
N ALA A 114 -6.15 24.38 -10.42
CA ALA A 114 -5.35 24.55 -9.22
C ALA A 114 -3.96 25.06 -9.64
N ALA A 115 -3.43 26.09 -8.96
CA ALA A 115 -2.20 26.78 -9.34
C ALA A 115 -2.18 27.22 -10.82
N GLY A 116 -3.35 27.57 -11.37
CA GLY A 116 -3.53 27.94 -12.79
C GLY A 116 -3.49 26.77 -13.79
N GLN A 117 -3.27 25.53 -13.34
CA GLN A 117 -3.23 24.33 -14.19
C GLN A 117 -4.57 23.60 -14.19
N ILE A 118 -4.96 23.04 -15.34
CA ILE A 118 -6.15 22.20 -15.47
C ILE A 118 -5.84 20.80 -14.94
N GLY A 119 -6.71 20.30 -14.08
CA GLY A 119 -6.67 18.89 -13.67
C GLY A 119 -8.05 18.22 -13.63
N ARG A 120 -9.11 18.99 -13.87
CA ARG A 120 -10.49 18.56 -13.80
C ARG A 120 -11.31 19.23 -14.91
N VAL A 121 -12.30 18.52 -15.42
CA VAL A 121 -13.28 19.07 -16.36
C VAL A 121 -14.66 18.61 -15.95
N VAL A 122 -15.60 19.53 -15.80
CA VAL A 122 -17.01 19.21 -15.56
C VAL A 122 -17.79 19.36 -16.85
N LEU A 123 -18.54 18.32 -17.20
CA LEU A 123 -19.30 18.21 -18.43
C LEU A 123 -20.79 17.94 -18.12
N PHE A 124 -21.66 18.65 -18.82
CA PHE A 124 -23.11 18.41 -18.87
C PHE A 124 -23.53 18.28 -20.34
N GLY A 125 -24.46 17.39 -20.65
CA GLY A 125 -24.95 17.20 -22.04
C GLY A 125 -25.69 15.88 -22.20
N GLN A 126 -26.15 15.56 -23.40
CA GLN A 126 -26.68 14.23 -23.71
C GLN A 126 -25.52 13.33 -24.11
N GLY A 127 -25.15 12.39 -23.24
CA GLY A 127 -23.97 11.55 -23.42
C GLY A 127 -24.31 10.08 -23.64
N ARG A 128 -23.62 9.44 -24.57
CA ARG A 128 -23.59 7.98 -24.74
C ARG A 128 -22.19 7.46 -24.45
N PHE A 129 -22.08 6.49 -23.55
CA PHE A 129 -20.87 5.74 -23.25
C PHE A 129 -20.93 4.37 -23.91
N SER A 130 -19.85 3.97 -24.58
CA SER A 130 -19.66 2.63 -25.14
C SER A 130 -18.34 2.04 -24.68
N PHE A 131 -18.35 0.75 -24.29
CA PHE A 131 -17.20 0.07 -23.72
C PHE A 131 -17.09 -1.37 -24.22
N THR A 132 -15.90 -1.73 -24.72
CA THR A 132 -15.62 -3.06 -25.27
C THR A 132 -14.53 -3.76 -24.46
N PRO A 133 -14.85 -4.77 -23.64
CA PRO A 133 -13.86 -5.52 -22.86
C PRO A 133 -12.85 -6.26 -23.75
N ALA A 134 -11.60 -6.38 -23.27
CA ALA A 134 -10.49 -6.93 -24.05
C ALA A 134 -10.67 -8.42 -24.44
N ASN A 135 -11.34 -9.23 -23.62
CA ASN A 135 -11.50 -10.66 -23.86
C ASN A 135 -12.84 -11.20 -23.35
N SER A 136 -13.08 -12.50 -23.59
CA SER A 136 -14.33 -13.17 -23.22
C SER A 136 -14.57 -13.27 -21.71
N VAL A 137 -13.51 -13.36 -20.90
CA VAL A 137 -13.61 -13.43 -19.43
C VAL A 137 -14.07 -12.10 -18.87
N GLU A 138 -13.41 -11.00 -19.27
CA GLU A 138 -13.80 -9.65 -18.88
C GLU A 138 -15.22 -9.32 -19.36
N ARG A 139 -15.58 -9.75 -20.58
CA ARG A 139 -16.95 -9.62 -21.09
C ARG A 139 -17.97 -10.35 -20.25
N GLN A 140 -17.69 -11.58 -19.82
CA GLN A 140 -18.58 -12.33 -18.94
C GLN A 140 -18.73 -11.64 -17.58
N GLN A 141 -17.63 -11.13 -17.02
CA GLN A 141 -17.64 -10.41 -15.74
C GLN A 141 -18.49 -9.14 -15.83
N LEU A 142 -18.26 -8.31 -16.86
CA LEU A 142 -19.08 -7.14 -17.15
C LEU A 142 -20.56 -7.52 -17.30
N ASN A 143 -20.87 -8.54 -18.09
CA ASN A 143 -22.24 -8.96 -18.37
C ASN A 143 -23.00 -9.40 -17.09
N LYS A 144 -22.30 -10.02 -16.13
CA LYS A 144 -22.88 -10.37 -14.82
C LYS A 144 -23.35 -9.14 -14.04
N TYR A 145 -22.58 -8.05 -14.04
CA TYR A 145 -22.92 -6.84 -13.29
C TYR A 145 -23.84 -5.89 -14.05
N ALA A 146 -23.59 -5.72 -15.34
CA ALA A 146 -24.32 -4.79 -16.19
C ALA A 146 -25.67 -5.33 -16.66
N GLY A 147 -25.94 -6.64 -16.50
CA GLY A 147 -27.09 -7.31 -17.12
C GLY A 147 -27.01 -7.31 -18.64
N ASN A 148 -25.82 -7.08 -19.20
CA ASN A 148 -25.58 -7.02 -20.64
C ASN A 148 -25.48 -8.43 -21.25
N LYS A 149 -25.85 -8.57 -22.52
CA LYS A 149 -25.72 -9.83 -23.29
C LYS A 149 -24.84 -9.69 -24.53
N GLY A 150 -24.41 -8.47 -24.85
CA GLY A 150 -23.61 -8.16 -26.04
C GLY A 150 -22.10 -8.26 -25.85
N ALA A 151 -21.37 -8.01 -26.94
CA ALA A 151 -19.91 -7.88 -26.93
C ALA A 151 -19.43 -6.51 -26.44
N GLN A 152 -20.30 -5.50 -26.53
CA GLN A 152 -20.08 -4.13 -26.10
C GLN A 152 -21.15 -3.76 -25.06
N TYR A 153 -20.77 -2.92 -24.11
CA TYR A 153 -21.69 -2.28 -23.16
C TYR A 153 -21.96 -0.85 -23.60
N THR A 154 -23.23 -0.43 -23.56
CA THR A 154 -23.61 0.95 -23.86
C THR A 154 -24.54 1.47 -22.78
N THR A 155 -24.37 2.73 -22.39
CA THR A 155 -25.31 3.41 -21.51
C THR A 155 -25.34 4.91 -21.77
N GLU A 156 -26.44 5.55 -21.40
CA GLU A 156 -26.61 7.00 -21.54
C GLU A 156 -26.25 7.70 -20.21
N PHE A 157 -25.78 8.94 -20.28
CA PHE A 157 -25.40 9.78 -19.15
C PHE A 157 -25.74 11.26 -19.42
N THR A 158 -25.81 12.06 -18.36
CA THR A 158 -26.18 13.48 -18.45
C THR A 158 -25.12 14.43 -17.89
N GLN A 159 -24.22 13.90 -17.07
CA GLN A 159 -23.18 14.67 -16.40
C GLN A 159 -21.95 13.81 -16.15
N MET A 160 -20.79 14.42 -16.26
CA MET A 160 -19.50 13.75 -16.13
C MET A 160 -18.47 14.69 -15.51
N VAL A 161 -17.56 14.13 -14.72
CA VAL A 161 -16.34 14.79 -14.27
C VAL A 161 -15.16 13.99 -14.78
N LEU A 162 -14.25 14.67 -15.47
CA LEU A 162 -13.00 14.12 -15.94
C LEU A 162 -11.86 14.54 -15.02
N LEU A 163 -10.97 13.60 -14.74
CA LEU A 163 -9.64 13.85 -14.19
C LEU A 163 -8.65 13.63 -15.34
N VAL A 164 -7.98 14.69 -15.76
CA VAL A 164 -7.10 14.75 -16.94
C VAL A 164 -5.91 15.64 -16.62
N SER A 165 -4.79 15.43 -17.32
CA SER A 165 -3.66 16.36 -17.28
C SER A 165 -3.93 17.58 -18.18
N PRO A 166 -3.13 18.66 -18.09
CA PRO A 166 -3.24 19.78 -19.02
C PRO A 166 -3.10 19.36 -20.49
N GLY A 167 -2.15 18.47 -20.80
CA GLY A 167 -1.97 17.91 -22.15
C GLY A 167 -3.16 17.06 -22.58
N GLY A 168 -3.65 16.17 -21.70
CA GLY A 168 -4.81 15.34 -21.99
C GLY A 168 -6.10 16.15 -22.17
N TYR A 169 -6.23 17.30 -21.50
CA TYR A 169 -7.31 18.25 -21.76
C TYR A 169 -7.19 18.88 -23.15
N ALA A 170 -5.99 19.37 -23.52
CA ALA A 170 -5.76 19.97 -24.84
C ALA A 170 -6.09 19.00 -25.97
N ASP A 171 -5.65 17.73 -25.85
CA ASP A 171 -5.96 16.67 -26.82
C ASP A 171 -7.47 16.40 -26.91
N LEU A 172 -8.19 16.51 -25.78
CA LEU A 172 -9.62 16.19 -25.71
C LEU A 172 -10.48 17.24 -26.41
N ILE A 173 -10.07 18.51 -26.37
CA ILE A 173 -10.80 19.62 -26.98
C ILE A 173 -10.30 19.98 -28.38
N ASP A 174 -9.27 19.29 -28.89
CA ASP A 174 -8.73 19.56 -30.22
C ASP A 174 -9.81 19.36 -31.30
N GLY A 175 -9.96 20.35 -32.17
CA GLY A 175 -10.99 20.38 -33.20
C GLY A 175 -12.44 20.54 -32.70
N VAL A 176 -12.66 20.81 -31.40
CA VAL A 176 -14.00 21.04 -30.83
C VAL A 176 -14.30 22.54 -30.83
N ASP A 177 -15.42 22.94 -31.42
CA ASP A 177 -15.89 24.32 -31.38
C ASP A 177 -16.47 24.65 -29.99
N LEU A 178 -15.80 25.55 -29.27
CA LEU A 178 -16.10 25.94 -27.90
C LEU A 178 -16.57 27.40 -27.84
N GLU A 179 -17.87 27.60 -27.63
CA GLU A 179 -18.46 28.94 -27.53
C GLU A 179 -18.58 29.39 -26.06
N PRO A 180 -17.98 30.51 -25.63
CA PRO A 180 -18.15 31.02 -24.27
C PRO A 180 -19.61 31.39 -23.97
N VAL A 181 -20.15 30.90 -22.86
CA VAL A 181 -21.54 31.16 -22.43
C VAL A 181 -21.63 31.66 -21.00
N LYS A 182 -22.56 32.58 -20.72
CA LYS A 182 -22.85 33.05 -19.35
C LYS A 182 -24.03 32.28 -18.75
N LYS A 183 -23.76 31.14 -18.10
CA LYS A 183 -24.80 30.28 -17.46
C LYS A 183 -24.57 30.10 -15.96
N SER A 184 -24.94 31.08 -15.15
CA SER A 184 -24.70 31.10 -13.69
C SER A 184 -25.30 29.90 -12.92
N HIS A 185 -26.43 29.36 -13.37
CA HIS A 185 -27.03 28.16 -12.78
C HIS A 185 -26.20 26.89 -13.06
N VAL A 186 -25.64 26.77 -14.26
CA VAL A 186 -24.79 25.65 -14.66
C VAL A 186 -23.48 25.66 -13.88
N PHE A 187 -22.89 26.84 -13.66
CA PHE A 187 -21.70 27.01 -12.81
C PHE A 187 -21.91 26.47 -11.39
N LYS A 188 -23.01 26.86 -10.72
CA LYS A 188 -23.31 26.36 -9.37
C LYS A 188 -23.50 24.85 -9.33
N ARG A 189 -24.12 24.26 -10.36
CA ARG A 189 -24.23 22.80 -10.49
C ARG A 189 -22.87 22.15 -10.66
N ALA A 190 -21.97 22.76 -11.43
CA ALA A 190 -20.61 22.28 -11.63
C ALA A 190 -19.81 22.28 -10.33
N GLU A 191 -19.86 23.35 -9.54
CA GLU A 191 -19.19 23.42 -8.24
C GLU A 191 -19.65 22.30 -7.28
N VAL A 192 -20.95 22.07 -7.22
CA VAL A 192 -21.53 21.01 -6.38
C VAL A 192 -21.10 19.63 -6.87
N LEU A 193 -21.13 19.40 -8.18
CA LEU A 193 -20.74 18.13 -8.77
C LEU A 193 -19.24 17.86 -8.59
N LEU A 194 -18.37 18.84 -8.88
CA LEU A 194 -16.93 18.72 -8.71
C LEU A 194 -16.59 18.46 -7.24
N LYS A 195 -17.11 19.27 -6.31
CA LYS A 195 -16.85 19.09 -4.87
C LYS A 195 -17.25 17.71 -4.38
N ARG A 196 -18.33 17.14 -4.94
CA ARG A 196 -18.79 15.80 -4.65
C ARG A 196 -17.79 14.75 -5.15
N VAL A 197 -17.41 14.82 -6.42
CA VAL A 197 -16.50 13.87 -7.06
C VAL A 197 -15.11 13.95 -6.44
N ASP A 198 -14.58 15.16 -6.27
CA ASP A 198 -13.24 15.39 -5.70
C ASP A 198 -13.10 14.84 -4.29
N LYS A 199 -14.18 14.80 -3.49
CA LYS A 199 -14.16 14.22 -2.14
C LYS A 199 -13.59 12.80 -2.11
N ASP A 200 -13.81 12.01 -3.16
CA ASP A 200 -13.33 10.63 -3.26
C ASP A 200 -11.83 10.54 -3.58
N TYR A 201 -11.23 11.64 -4.03
CA TYR A 201 -9.81 11.79 -4.35
C TYR A 201 -9.07 12.68 -3.33
N MET A 202 -9.79 13.18 -2.33
CA MET A 202 -9.20 13.97 -1.27
C MET A 202 -8.47 13.08 -0.27
N MET A 203 -7.25 13.45 0.03
CA MET A 203 -6.37 12.71 0.90
C MET A 203 -5.89 13.59 2.05
N LYS A 204 -5.74 13.00 3.23
CA LYS A 204 -5.08 13.67 4.35
C LYS A 204 -3.58 13.50 4.20
N ILE A 205 -2.92 14.59 3.83
CA ILE A 205 -1.46 14.66 3.72
C ILE A 205 -0.93 15.31 5.00
N GLN A 206 -0.20 14.56 5.82
CA GLN A 206 0.37 15.12 7.04
C GLN A 206 1.57 16.03 6.70
N PRO A 207 1.75 17.17 7.39
CA PRO A 207 1.03 17.69 8.57
C PRO A 207 -0.17 18.62 8.24
N SER A 208 -0.66 18.63 7.00
CA SER A 208 -1.78 19.48 6.61
C SER A 208 -3.07 19.11 7.37
N LYS A 209 -3.81 20.13 7.85
CA LYS A 209 -5.19 19.92 8.37
C LYS A 209 -6.22 19.88 7.24
N LYS A 210 -5.85 20.37 6.06
CA LYS A 210 -6.64 20.36 4.85
C LYS A 210 -6.44 19.00 4.16
N ALA A 211 -7.49 18.49 3.54
CA ALA A 211 -7.32 17.42 2.57
C ALA A 211 -6.87 18.04 1.22
N TRP A 212 -6.10 17.26 0.44
CA TRP A 212 -5.58 17.61 -0.88
C TRP A 212 -5.81 16.47 -1.87
N SER A 213 -5.97 16.79 -3.16
CA SER A 213 -6.03 15.80 -4.24
C SER A 213 -4.78 15.89 -5.10
N PHE A 214 -4.60 15.01 -6.10
CA PHE A 214 -3.53 15.16 -7.08
C PHE A 214 -4.07 15.52 -8.46
N ALA A 215 -3.26 16.26 -9.23
CA ALA A 215 -3.36 16.35 -10.67
C ALA A 215 -2.74 15.10 -11.33
N PRO A 216 -3.43 14.43 -12.24
CA PRO A 216 -2.75 13.52 -13.15
C PRO A 216 -1.84 14.31 -14.09
N SER A 217 -0.75 13.69 -14.49
CA SER A 217 0.34 14.33 -15.23
C SER A 217 0.49 13.82 -16.66
N HIS A 218 0.14 12.56 -16.90
CA HIS A 218 0.28 11.95 -18.22
C HIS A 218 -0.83 12.41 -19.16
N PRO A 219 -0.55 12.78 -20.42
CA PRO A 219 -1.57 13.13 -21.42
C PRO A 219 -2.63 12.04 -21.61
N ASP A 220 -2.22 10.77 -21.64
CA ASP A 220 -3.16 9.65 -21.79
C ASP A 220 -3.96 9.30 -20.54
N TYR A 221 -3.57 9.76 -19.34
CA TYR A 221 -4.36 9.45 -18.15
C TYR A 221 -5.75 10.07 -18.29
N LEU A 222 -6.77 9.21 -18.20
CA LEU A 222 -8.15 9.63 -18.24
C LEU A 222 -8.91 8.89 -17.15
N ARG A 223 -9.54 9.62 -16.25
CA ARG A 223 -10.58 9.05 -15.39
C ARG A 223 -11.87 9.83 -15.55
N ALA A 224 -12.88 9.15 -16.06
CA ALA A 224 -14.20 9.69 -16.34
C ALA A 224 -15.20 9.11 -15.34
N GLU A 225 -15.76 9.98 -14.50
CA GLU A 225 -16.80 9.65 -13.56
C GLU A 225 -18.13 10.28 -14.01
N PHE A 226 -19.12 9.44 -14.31
CA PHE A 226 -20.37 9.86 -14.94
C PHE A 226 -21.58 9.14 -14.35
N ASP A 227 -22.74 9.80 -14.40
CA ASP A 227 -23.99 9.20 -13.98
C ASP A 227 -24.49 8.20 -15.02
N ARG A 228 -25.35 7.26 -14.60
CA ARG A 228 -26.13 6.47 -15.54
C ARG A 228 -27.54 7.05 -15.61
N ALA A 229 -27.89 7.63 -16.76
CA ALA A 229 -29.13 8.36 -16.95
C ALA A 229 -30.36 7.55 -16.51
N GLY A 230 -31.30 8.20 -15.83
CA GLY A 230 -32.50 7.57 -15.29
C GLY A 230 -32.25 6.67 -14.05
N THR A 231 -31.05 6.68 -13.48
CA THR A 231 -30.71 5.88 -12.29
C THR A 231 -29.93 6.68 -11.25
N THR A 232 -29.74 6.11 -10.05
CA THR A 232 -28.87 6.69 -9.01
C THR A 232 -27.43 6.19 -9.10
N GLN A 233 -27.11 5.37 -10.09
CA GLN A 233 -25.81 4.72 -10.25
C GLN A 233 -24.83 5.63 -10.97
N TRP A 234 -23.56 5.49 -10.60
CA TRP A 234 -22.44 6.19 -11.21
C TRP A 234 -21.41 5.17 -11.66
N LEU A 235 -20.85 5.39 -12.83
CA LEU A 235 -19.76 4.60 -13.38
C LEU A 235 -18.48 5.43 -13.37
N VAL A 236 -17.37 4.74 -13.18
CA VAL A 236 -16.02 5.29 -13.30
C VAL A 236 -15.30 4.45 -14.33
N TYR A 237 -15.01 5.06 -15.46
CA TYR A 237 -14.03 4.55 -16.39
C TYR A 237 -12.67 5.16 -16.05
N ALA A 238 -11.61 4.36 -15.99
CA ALA A 238 -10.26 4.86 -15.86
C ALA A 238 -9.33 4.17 -16.85
N TYR A 239 -8.55 4.96 -17.56
CA TYR A 239 -7.33 4.57 -18.24
C TYR A 239 -6.15 5.20 -17.49
N ASN A 240 -5.32 4.36 -16.88
CA ASN A 240 -4.17 4.78 -16.09
C ASN A 240 -2.89 4.15 -16.65
N PRO A 241 -2.06 4.92 -17.39
CA PRO A 241 -0.85 4.39 -18.03
C PRO A 241 0.23 3.93 -17.04
N PHE A 242 0.05 4.19 -15.74
CA PHE A 242 0.99 3.79 -14.69
C PHE A 242 0.63 2.45 -14.02
N GLU A 243 -0.47 1.81 -14.44
CA GLU A 243 -0.88 0.49 -13.92
C GLU A 243 -0.56 -0.62 -14.93
N LEU A 244 -0.24 -1.83 -14.42
CA LEU A 244 -0.10 -3.02 -15.26
C LEU A 244 -1.39 -3.31 -16.07
N GLU A 245 -2.53 -2.94 -15.48
CA GLU A 245 -3.84 -3.02 -16.10
C GLU A 245 -4.39 -1.60 -16.20
N GLU A 246 -4.13 -0.96 -17.34
CA GLU A 246 -4.44 0.45 -17.52
C GLU A 246 -5.95 0.72 -17.46
N VAL A 247 -6.77 -0.23 -17.91
CA VAL A 247 -8.22 -0.04 -18.11
C VAL A 247 -9.02 -0.59 -16.94
N SER A 248 -9.89 0.21 -16.34
CA SER A 248 -10.89 -0.27 -15.40
C SER A 248 -12.27 0.37 -15.61
N LEU A 249 -13.31 -0.40 -15.33
CA LEU A 249 -14.69 0.07 -15.25
C LEU A 249 -15.27 -0.34 -13.90
N THR A 250 -15.69 0.65 -13.12
CA THR A 250 -16.18 0.45 -11.75
C THR A 250 -17.54 1.11 -11.57
N GLN A 251 -18.46 0.40 -10.92
CA GLN A 251 -19.71 1.00 -10.44
C GLN A 251 -19.52 1.50 -9.01
N LYS A 252 -19.75 2.78 -8.79
CA LYS A 252 -19.85 3.30 -7.42
C LYS A 252 -21.16 2.83 -6.80
N SER A 253 -21.08 2.43 -5.53
CA SER A 253 -22.30 2.23 -4.74
C SER A 253 -23.09 3.54 -4.76
N GLY A 254 -24.38 3.45 -5.09
CA GLY A 254 -25.23 4.62 -5.22
C GLY A 254 -25.14 5.49 -3.98
N PHE A 255 -25.23 6.80 -4.20
CA PHE A 255 -25.23 7.83 -3.17
C PHE A 255 -26.14 7.46 -1.98
N PRO A 256 -25.67 7.65 -0.74
CA PRO A 256 -26.58 8.31 0.19
C PRO A 256 -25.88 9.35 1.08
N ARG A 257 -26.72 10.19 1.68
CA ARG A 257 -26.44 11.01 2.87
C ARG A 257 -25.96 10.21 4.10
N ASN A 258 -25.56 8.93 3.97
CA ASN A 258 -25.16 8.07 5.09
C ASN A 258 -23.78 7.44 4.86
N PHE A 259 -22.95 7.50 5.90
CA PHE A 259 -21.55 7.08 5.96
C PHE A 259 -21.30 5.55 5.87
N ASN A 260 -22.32 4.75 5.55
CA ASN A 260 -22.20 3.30 5.31
C ASN A 260 -22.23 2.99 3.80
N LEU A 261 -21.31 3.59 3.04
CA LEU A 261 -21.15 3.29 1.61
C LEU A 261 -20.65 1.85 1.45
N LYS A 262 -21.35 1.04 0.63
CA LYS A 262 -20.80 -0.25 0.17
C LYS A 262 -19.55 0.03 -0.68
N ALA A 263 -18.55 -0.84 -0.62
CA ALA A 263 -17.38 -0.71 -1.48
C ALA A 263 -17.79 -0.61 -2.97
N PRO A 264 -17.10 0.20 -3.79
CA PRO A 264 -17.35 0.24 -5.23
C PRO A 264 -17.20 -1.16 -5.82
N ILE A 265 -18.02 -1.47 -6.82
CA ILE A 265 -18.05 -2.78 -7.47
C ILE A 265 -17.24 -2.68 -8.76
N LEU A 266 -16.09 -3.33 -8.79
CA LEU A 266 -15.26 -3.45 -10.00
C LEU A 266 -15.98 -4.35 -11.01
N TRP A 267 -16.34 -3.80 -12.18
CA TRP A 267 -16.97 -4.58 -13.25
C TRP A 267 -15.90 -5.26 -14.11
N CYS A 268 -14.86 -4.52 -14.48
CA CYS A 268 -13.71 -5.00 -15.25
C CYS A 268 -12.45 -4.23 -14.86
N HIS A 269 -11.31 -4.89 -15.02
CA HIS A 269 -9.97 -4.31 -14.98
C HIS A 269 -9.15 -5.13 -15.97
N PHE A 270 -8.33 -4.55 -16.85
CA PHE A 270 -7.48 -5.31 -17.78
C PHE A 270 -6.39 -4.44 -18.44
N PRO A 271 -5.35 -5.04 -19.03
CA PRO A 271 -4.36 -4.31 -19.81
C PRO A 271 -4.98 -3.66 -21.06
N GLY A 272 -4.63 -2.40 -21.30
CA GLY A 272 -5.02 -1.64 -22.48
C GLY A 272 -4.42 -2.21 -23.77
N THR A 273 -5.06 -1.88 -24.88
CA THR A 273 -4.62 -2.24 -26.24
C THR A 273 -3.70 -1.20 -26.86
N GLN A 274 -3.75 0.05 -26.39
CA GLN A 274 -2.92 1.16 -26.85
C GLN A 274 -1.63 1.27 -26.02
N LYS A 275 -0.59 0.47 -26.34
CA LYS A 275 0.75 0.70 -25.77
C LYS A 275 1.50 1.77 -26.59
N GLN A 276 1.63 2.99 -26.06
CA GLN A 276 2.66 3.93 -26.54
C GLN A 276 3.99 3.73 -25.79
N PRO A 277 5.16 3.98 -26.43
CA PRO A 277 6.46 3.92 -25.76
C PRO A 277 6.56 4.98 -24.66
N ALA A 278 7.11 4.60 -23.50
CA ALA A 278 7.14 5.38 -22.26
C ALA A 278 8.09 6.61 -22.25
N ASP A 279 8.45 7.18 -23.41
CA ASP A 279 9.55 8.14 -23.54
C ASP A 279 9.15 9.62 -23.53
N SER A 280 7.89 9.97 -23.27
CA SER A 280 7.52 11.39 -23.23
C SER A 280 6.56 11.76 -22.10
N VAL A 281 7.07 12.67 -21.26
CA VAL A 281 6.37 13.64 -20.39
C VAL A 281 6.54 13.38 -18.89
N ALA A 282 7.41 14.20 -18.31
CA ALA A 282 7.59 14.39 -16.89
C ALA A 282 6.38 15.12 -16.27
N ALA A 283 5.61 14.41 -15.46
CA ALA A 283 5.07 14.90 -14.19
C ALA A 283 4.51 13.70 -13.40
N LYS A 284 4.41 13.81 -12.08
CA LYS A 284 4.17 12.70 -11.15
C LYS A 284 2.73 12.70 -10.61
N ALA A 285 2.10 11.53 -10.64
CA ALA A 285 1.38 10.96 -9.50
C ALA A 285 1.44 9.43 -9.63
N PRO A 286 2.29 8.72 -8.87
CA PRO A 286 2.40 7.27 -9.02
C PRO A 286 1.15 6.61 -8.43
N SER A 287 0.39 5.92 -9.28
CA SER A 287 -0.40 4.79 -8.81
C SER A 287 0.52 3.56 -8.77
N SER A 288 0.28 2.71 -7.79
CA SER A 288 1.35 2.24 -6.92
C SER A 288 1.80 0.80 -7.16
N THR A 289 1.48 0.13 -8.26
CA THR A 289 1.51 -1.34 -8.19
C THR A 289 2.79 -2.03 -8.67
N ALA A 290 3.69 -1.41 -9.43
CA ALA A 290 4.87 -2.13 -9.93
C ALA A 290 6.15 -1.31 -10.29
N LEU A 291 6.32 -0.07 -9.85
CA LEU A 291 7.47 0.75 -10.31
C LEU A 291 8.86 0.32 -9.79
N LEU A 292 8.92 -0.49 -8.73
CA LEU A 292 10.17 -0.79 -8.01
C LEU A 292 10.33 -2.28 -7.76
N ASN A 293 11.56 -2.77 -7.85
CA ASN A 293 11.97 -4.04 -7.26
C ASN A 293 12.60 -3.78 -5.90
N ILE A 294 12.14 -4.44 -4.84
CA ILE A 294 12.86 -4.46 -3.56
C ILE A 294 13.73 -5.71 -3.50
N HIS A 295 15.04 -5.53 -3.39
CA HIS A 295 16.00 -6.65 -3.38
C HIS A 295 16.35 -7.13 -1.99
N SER A 296 16.48 -6.21 -1.04
CA SER A 296 16.92 -6.57 0.31
C SER A 296 16.53 -5.57 1.38
N TYR A 297 16.38 -6.08 2.59
CA TYR A 297 16.26 -5.30 3.82
C TYR A 297 17.44 -5.56 4.77
N LEU A 298 18.00 -4.49 5.35
CA LEU A 298 18.82 -4.60 6.56
C LEU A 298 18.04 -3.94 7.69
N ILE A 299 17.73 -4.70 8.73
CA ILE A 299 16.81 -4.29 9.79
C ILE A 299 17.55 -4.33 11.13
N GLN A 300 17.50 -3.23 11.86
CA GLN A 300 17.92 -3.17 13.26
C GLN A 300 16.72 -2.72 14.08
N GLY A 301 16.32 -3.54 15.05
CA GLY A 301 15.13 -3.28 15.85
C GLY A 301 15.34 -3.44 17.33
N ILE A 302 14.64 -2.59 18.08
CA ILE A 302 14.60 -2.61 19.55
C ILE A 302 13.14 -2.60 19.97
N LEU A 303 12.72 -3.63 20.70
CA LEU A 303 11.48 -3.58 21.47
C LEU A 303 11.82 -3.00 22.84
N ALA A 304 11.39 -1.77 23.09
CA ALA A 304 11.70 -1.06 24.34
C ALA A 304 11.00 -1.70 25.56
N ASP A 305 11.46 -1.34 26.76
CA ASP A 305 11.11 -2.00 28.03
C ASP A 305 9.61 -2.07 28.34
N ASN A 306 8.79 -1.18 27.76
CA ASN A 306 7.34 -1.26 27.89
C ASN A 306 6.69 -2.42 27.10
N LYS A 307 7.50 -3.24 26.38
CA LYS A 307 7.11 -4.38 25.53
C LYS A 307 6.09 -4.04 24.44
N LYS A 308 5.92 -2.75 24.13
CA LYS A 308 4.94 -2.24 23.18
C LYS A 308 5.56 -1.37 22.09
N HIS A 309 6.59 -0.62 22.47
CA HIS A 309 7.20 0.38 21.62
C HIS A 309 8.36 -0.21 20.83
N LEU A 310 8.18 -0.26 19.51
CA LEU A 310 9.16 -0.82 18.58
C LEU A 310 9.90 0.33 17.90
N LYS A 311 11.23 0.33 17.98
CA LYS A 311 12.11 1.26 17.27
C LYS A 311 12.85 0.51 16.19
N LEU A 312 12.80 1.00 14.96
CA LEU A 312 13.36 0.34 13.79
C LEU A 312 14.22 1.29 12.98
N LYS A 313 15.36 0.75 12.53
CA LYS A 313 16.15 1.29 11.43
C LYS A 313 16.15 0.26 10.32
N THR A 314 15.62 0.64 9.16
CA THR A 314 15.50 -0.26 8.01
C THR A 314 16.17 0.37 6.80
N VAL A 315 17.16 -0.31 6.25
CA VAL A 315 17.80 0.03 4.98
C VAL A 315 17.16 -0.82 3.89
N ILE A 316 16.69 -0.18 2.82
CA ILE A 316 16.03 -0.83 1.69
C ILE A 316 16.84 -0.57 0.43
N ASN A 317 17.21 -1.63 -0.28
CA ASN A 317 17.80 -1.51 -1.62
C ASN A 317 16.70 -1.76 -2.66
N VAL A 318 16.52 -0.78 -3.55
CA VAL A 318 15.46 -0.80 -4.56
C VAL A 318 16.04 -0.57 -5.95
N THR A 319 15.37 -1.09 -6.98
CA THR A 319 15.70 -0.87 -8.39
C THR A 319 14.46 -0.43 -9.14
N ALA A 320 14.57 0.59 -9.99
CA ALA A 320 13.46 1.05 -10.81
C ALA A 320 13.14 0.04 -11.93
N ARG A 321 11.85 -0.25 -12.15
CA ARG A 321 11.38 -1.12 -13.24
C ARG A 321 11.18 -0.38 -14.56
N GLU A 322 11.14 0.94 -14.51
CA GLU A 322 10.83 1.83 -15.61
C GLU A 322 11.76 3.05 -15.60
N ASP A 323 11.84 3.74 -16.72
CA ASP A 323 12.56 4.99 -16.82
C ASP A 323 11.77 6.14 -16.18
N SER A 324 12.49 7.20 -15.79
CA SER A 324 11.89 8.40 -15.22
C SER A 324 11.13 8.16 -13.90
N VAL A 325 11.57 7.20 -13.07
CA VAL A 325 10.98 7.00 -11.73
C VAL A 325 11.51 8.07 -10.80
N TRP A 326 10.68 9.05 -10.50
CA TRP A 326 11.09 10.21 -9.72
C TRP A 326 10.63 10.18 -8.25
N THR A 327 9.78 9.25 -7.85
CA THR A 327 9.27 9.13 -6.47
C THR A 327 9.23 7.66 -6.10
N LEU A 328 9.73 7.33 -4.92
CA LEU A 328 9.67 5.98 -4.36
C LEU A 328 8.50 5.89 -3.37
N THR A 329 7.56 4.98 -3.60
CA THR A 329 6.38 4.82 -2.76
C THR A 329 6.39 3.49 -2.02
N PHE A 330 6.06 3.52 -0.74
CA PHE A 330 6.01 2.36 0.15
C PHE A 330 4.72 2.36 0.97
N MET A 331 4.35 1.20 1.49
CA MET A 331 3.32 1.02 2.52
C MET A 331 3.97 0.73 3.86
N LEU A 332 3.50 1.37 4.92
CA LEU A 332 3.87 1.13 6.31
C LEU A 332 2.63 1.35 7.19
N ASN A 333 2.54 0.68 8.33
CA ASN A 333 1.45 0.93 9.27
C ASN A 333 1.39 2.44 9.62
N PRO A 334 0.24 3.09 9.46
CA PRO A 334 0.09 4.53 9.69
C PRO A 334 0.41 4.97 11.12
N ASP A 335 0.40 4.05 12.08
CA ASP A 335 0.67 4.34 13.49
C ASP A 335 2.18 4.49 13.79
N PHE A 336 3.06 4.07 12.88
CA PHE A 336 4.49 4.38 13.01
C PHE A 336 4.76 5.87 12.78
N ASP A 337 5.54 6.45 13.67
CA ASP A 337 6.13 7.76 13.49
C ASP A 337 7.48 7.62 12.77
N ILE A 338 7.61 8.24 11.60
CA ILE A 338 8.83 8.16 10.79
C ILE A 338 9.73 9.33 11.19
N ARG A 339 10.76 9.02 11.97
CA ARG A 339 11.72 9.99 12.50
C ARG A 339 12.69 10.50 11.46
N ARG A 340 13.10 9.69 10.49
CA ARG A 340 14.06 10.14 9.47
C ARG A 340 14.00 9.23 8.26
N VAL A 341 14.22 9.83 7.09
CA VAL A 341 14.58 9.10 5.88
C VAL A 341 15.82 9.74 5.27
N THR A 342 16.75 8.94 4.75
CA THR A 342 17.92 9.42 4.02
C THR A 342 18.09 8.68 2.69
N TYR A 343 18.70 9.36 1.72
CA TYR A 343 19.19 8.74 0.49
C TYR A 343 20.48 7.95 0.73
N ALA A 344 21.00 7.35 -0.33
CA ALA A 344 22.21 6.53 -0.32
C ALA A 344 23.48 7.29 0.10
N ASP A 345 23.54 8.60 -0.16
CA ASP A 345 24.64 9.50 0.23
C ASP A 345 24.56 9.94 1.70
N GLY A 346 23.49 9.58 2.41
CA GLY A 346 23.23 9.96 3.81
C GLY A 346 22.50 11.30 3.98
N GLU A 347 22.28 12.06 2.90
CA GLU A 347 21.49 13.28 2.94
C GLU A 347 20.02 12.99 3.27
N GLY A 348 19.37 13.95 3.92
CA GLY A 348 17.96 13.83 4.29
C GLY A 348 17.06 13.71 3.06
N ALA A 349 15.99 12.93 3.19
CA ALA A 349 14.99 12.76 2.16
C ALA A 349 13.66 13.44 2.55
N LEU A 350 13.00 14.05 1.56
CA LEU A 350 11.64 14.58 1.75
C LEU A 350 10.68 13.40 1.91
N LEU A 351 9.77 13.53 2.88
CA LEU A 351 8.81 12.49 3.21
C LEU A 351 7.38 13.02 3.10
N ILE A 352 6.55 12.35 2.31
CA ILE A 352 5.13 12.63 2.20
C ILE A 352 4.37 11.41 2.71
N LYS A 353 3.64 11.56 3.82
CA LYS A 353 2.86 10.47 4.43
C LYS A 353 1.36 10.70 4.22
N GLN A 354 0.69 9.66 3.74
CA GLN A 354 -0.74 9.62 3.49
C GLN A 354 -1.33 8.29 3.99
N GLY A 355 -1.87 8.31 5.20
CA GLY A 355 -2.31 7.07 5.84
C GLY A 355 -1.15 6.08 5.90
N SER A 356 -1.33 4.92 5.28
CA SER A 356 -0.31 3.86 5.21
C SER A 356 0.72 4.08 4.11
N PHE A 357 0.48 4.99 3.16
CA PHE A 357 1.40 5.24 2.05
C PHE A 357 2.45 6.28 2.44
N ILE A 358 3.68 6.00 2.04
CA ILE A 358 4.85 6.85 2.20
C ILE A 358 5.41 7.11 0.82
N SER A 359 5.63 8.37 0.46
CA SER A 359 6.30 8.75 -0.78
C SER A 359 7.55 9.55 -0.49
N VAL A 360 8.64 9.16 -1.14
CA VAL A 360 9.96 9.78 -1.05
C VAL A 360 10.35 10.28 -2.44
N PRO A 361 10.17 11.57 -2.74
CA PRO A 361 10.65 12.16 -3.99
C PRO A 361 12.16 11.99 -4.13
N LEU A 362 12.65 11.87 -5.36
CA LEU A 362 14.07 11.83 -5.67
C LEU A 362 14.56 13.17 -6.23
N LEU A 363 15.84 13.46 -6.02
CA LEU A 363 16.53 14.63 -6.60
C LEU A 363 16.66 14.51 -8.12
N GLU A 364 16.97 13.29 -8.57
CA GLU A 364 17.09 12.91 -9.98
C GLU A 364 16.24 11.65 -10.21
N PRO A 365 15.64 11.49 -11.40
CA PRO A 365 14.87 10.29 -11.69
C PRO A 365 15.79 9.09 -11.80
N LEU A 366 15.33 7.94 -11.31
CA LEU A 366 15.94 6.67 -11.66
C LEU A 366 15.55 6.29 -13.08
N ARG A 367 16.54 5.80 -13.81
CA ARG A 367 16.33 5.07 -15.06
C ARG A 367 15.95 3.62 -14.76
N LYS A 368 15.38 2.95 -15.75
CA LYS A 368 15.10 1.52 -15.66
C LYS A 368 16.38 0.76 -15.27
N ASP A 369 16.22 -0.21 -14.39
CA ASP A 369 17.29 -1.05 -13.83
C ASP A 369 18.34 -0.29 -12.97
N GLN A 370 18.16 1.02 -12.73
CA GLN A 370 19.00 1.78 -11.81
C GLN A 370 18.58 1.50 -10.36
N SER A 371 19.56 1.13 -9.53
CA SER A 371 19.34 0.91 -8.10
C SER A 371 19.63 2.14 -7.25
N THR A 372 18.94 2.25 -6.13
CA THR A 372 19.25 3.19 -5.05
C THR A 372 18.94 2.58 -3.69
N ARG A 373 19.28 3.30 -2.63
CA ARG A 373 19.04 2.91 -1.25
C ARG A 373 18.33 4.02 -0.49
N LEU A 374 17.39 3.62 0.35
CA LEU A 374 16.81 4.49 1.38
C LEU A 374 17.05 3.88 2.76
N THR A 375 17.29 4.73 3.75
CA THR A 375 17.30 4.32 5.16
C THR A 375 16.17 5.00 5.90
N PHE A 376 15.33 4.23 6.58
CA PHE A 376 14.20 4.69 7.38
C PHE A 376 14.50 4.49 8.86
N TRP A 377 14.23 5.50 9.67
CA TRP A 377 14.16 5.41 11.12
C TRP A 377 12.74 5.72 11.55
N TYR A 378 12.11 4.79 12.26
CA TYR A 378 10.71 4.89 12.60
C TYR A 378 10.41 4.12 13.89
N GLU A 379 9.43 4.60 14.65
CA GLU A 379 9.07 4.02 15.93
C GLU A 379 7.58 4.17 16.23
N GLY A 380 7.05 3.33 17.11
CA GLY A 380 5.65 3.40 17.52
C GLY A 380 5.24 2.28 18.47
N ASP A 381 4.09 2.45 19.10
CA ASP A 381 3.47 1.42 19.96
C ASP A 381 2.80 0.34 19.10
N MET A 382 3.64 -0.50 18.49
CA MET A 382 3.25 -1.44 17.44
C MET A 382 2.98 -2.85 17.94
N VAL A 383 3.20 -3.11 19.22
CA VAL A 383 2.98 -4.41 19.84
C VAL A 383 1.84 -4.31 20.84
N ARG A 384 0.84 -5.20 20.70
CA ARG A 384 -0.22 -5.36 21.70
C ARG A 384 0.11 -6.47 22.67
N LYS A 385 -0.25 -6.25 23.93
CA LYS A 385 -0.25 -7.29 24.97
C LYS A 385 -1.56 -8.08 24.87
N VAL A 386 -1.46 -9.39 24.72
CA VAL A 386 -2.60 -10.30 24.53
C VAL A 386 -2.90 -11.02 25.85
N SER A 387 -1.86 -11.54 26.49
CA SER A 387 -1.88 -12.12 27.84
C SER A 387 -0.71 -11.56 28.66
N ASN A 388 -0.45 -12.07 29.86
CA ASN A 388 0.70 -11.63 30.65
C ASN A 388 2.04 -11.90 29.95
N SER A 389 2.06 -12.94 29.13
CA SER A 389 3.27 -13.53 28.57
C SER A 389 3.31 -13.45 27.05
N PHE A 390 2.16 -13.17 26.43
CA PHE A 390 2.00 -13.19 25.01
C PHE A 390 1.76 -11.79 24.43
N PHE A 391 2.60 -11.43 23.46
CA PHE A 391 2.59 -10.14 22.78
C PHE A 391 2.60 -10.38 21.26
N THR A 392 2.03 -9.47 20.48
CA THR A 392 2.06 -9.59 19.02
C THR A 392 2.10 -8.21 18.38
N PRO A 393 2.75 -8.05 17.21
CA PRO A 393 2.55 -6.86 16.40
C PRO A 393 1.07 -6.63 16.08
N LEU A 394 0.67 -5.36 16.01
CA LEU A 394 -0.69 -4.94 15.66
C LEU A 394 -1.05 -5.31 14.21
N ARG A 395 -0.08 -5.27 13.30
CA ARG A 395 -0.21 -5.63 11.88
C ARG A 395 1.09 -6.26 11.39
N ASN A 396 1.06 -7.55 11.08
CA ASN A 396 2.25 -8.29 10.65
C ASN A 396 2.60 -8.07 9.17
N GLU A 397 1.68 -7.51 8.39
CA GLU A 397 1.90 -7.24 6.97
C GLU A 397 2.46 -5.84 6.70
N GLN A 398 2.54 -4.97 7.72
CA GLN A 398 2.86 -3.54 7.55
C GLN A 398 3.84 -3.01 8.60
N TRP A 399 4.68 -3.87 9.18
CA TRP A 399 5.63 -3.46 10.22
C TRP A 399 6.97 -2.90 9.69
N LEU A 400 7.19 -2.99 8.38
CA LEU A 400 8.32 -2.37 7.67
C LEU A 400 7.85 -1.70 6.37
N PRO A 401 8.60 -0.75 5.79
CA PRO A 401 8.20 -0.12 4.54
C PRO A 401 8.29 -1.11 3.39
N GLN A 402 7.16 -1.44 2.76
CA GLN A 402 7.06 -2.44 1.70
C GLN A 402 6.50 -1.86 0.40
N HIS A 403 6.78 -2.50 -0.72
CA HIS A 403 6.13 -2.19 -2.00
C HIS A 403 5.06 -3.25 -2.34
N SER A 404 4.03 -2.90 -3.09
CA SER A 404 2.81 -3.71 -3.21
C SER A 404 2.92 -4.96 -4.09
N ASN A 405 4.04 -5.17 -4.79
CA ASN A 405 4.18 -6.21 -5.82
C ASN A 405 4.58 -7.60 -5.31
N ARG A 406 4.62 -7.82 -3.98
CA ARG A 406 5.03 -9.11 -3.35
C ARG A 406 6.33 -9.67 -3.94
N ASP A 407 7.28 -8.79 -4.26
CA ASP A 407 8.58 -9.22 -4.78
C ASP A 407 9.33 -10.07 -3.75
N ALA A 408 10.14 -11.00 -4.25
CA ALA A 408 11.03 -11.78 -3.41
C ALA A 408 12.26 -10.94 -3.04
N PHE A 409 12.60 -10.90 -1.75
CA PHE A 409 13.70 -10.12 -1.20
C PHE A 409 14.54 -10.94 -0.22
N MET A 410 15.80 -10.55 -0.06
CA MET A 410 16.65 -11.02 1.04
C MET A 410 16.44 -10.14 2.28
N PHE A 411 16.77 -10.65 3.47
CA PHE A 411 16.88 -9.80 4.65
C PHE A 411 18.00 -10.24 5.58
N ASP A 412 18.52 -9.27 6.34
CA ASP A 412 19.33 -9.46 7.52
C ASP A 412 18.73 -8.61 8.64
N MET A 413 18.42 -9.22 9.78
CA MET A 413 17.74 -8.57 10.89
C MET A 413 18.44 -8.84 12.21
N GLU A 414 18.78 -7.77 12.93
CA GLU A 414 19.14 -7.81 14.34
C GLU A 414 17.96 -7.29 15.18
N MET A 415 17.49 -8.10 16.12
CA MET A 415 16.45 -7.71 17.08
C MET A 415 16.97 -7.76 18.50
N ARG A 416 16.74 -6.67 19.22
CA ARG A 416 17.01 -6.50 20.65
C ARG A 416 15.68 -6.44 21.39
N VAL A 417 15.49 -7.33 22.34
CA VAL A 417 14.26 -7.45 23.14
C VAL A 417 14.61 -7.61 24.62
N PRO A 418 13.69 -7.31 25.57
CA PRO A 418 13.93 -7.61 26.97
C PRO A 418 14.28 -9.08 27.17
N LYS A 419 15.21 -9.40 28.08
CA LYS A 419 15.76 -10.75 28.29
C LYS A 419 14.70 -11.84 28.52
N SER A 420 13.53 -11.49 29.06
CA SER A 420 12.41 -12.41 29.25
C SER A 420 11.66 -12.78 27.96
N MET A 421 11.80 -11.98 26.90
CA MET A 421 11.10 -12.15 25.63
C MET A 421 11.97 -12.86 24.59
N THR A 422 11.30 -13.48 23.63
CA THR A 422 11.91 -14.02 22.41
C THR A 422 11.27 -13.36 21.20
N SER A 423 12.08 -12.89 20.25
CA SER A 423 11.60 -12.53 18.91
C SER A 423 11.62 -13.78 18.01
N ILE A 424 10.55 -14.02 17.27
CA ILE A 424 10.46 -15.10 16.28
C ILE A 424 10.10 -14.48 14.94
N THR A 425 10.74 -14.93 13.88
CA THR A 425 10.56 -14.40 12.52
C THR A 425 10.74 -15.49 11.48
N THR A 426 10.31 -15.20 10.25
CA THR A 426 10.69 -15.91 9.03
C THR A 426 12.22 -15.96 8.91
N GLY A 427 12.77 -16.99 8.27
CA GLY A 427 14.20 -17.16 8.06
C GLY A 427 14.85 -18.03 9.14
N VAL A 428 16.18 -17.95 9.22
CA VAL A 428 17.02 -18.76 10.11
C VAL A 428 17.73 -17.85 11.11
N LYS A 429 17.72 -18.24 12.39
CA LYS A 429 18.47 -17.58 13.46
C LYS A 429 19.93 -18.02 13.41
N THR A 430 20.85 -17.08 13.23
CA THR A 430 22.30 -17.35 13.15
C THR A 430 23.06 -17.00 14.41
N LEU A 431 22.49 -16.13 15.24
CA LEU A 431 23.13 -15.68 16.48
C LEU A 431 22.06 -15.37 17.52
N GLU A 432 22.34 -15.74 18.77
CA GLU A 432 21.57 -15.31 19.93
C GLU A 432 22.50 -15.19 21.12
N TYR A 433 22.42 -14.08 21.84
CA TYR A 433 23.16 -13.86 23.08
C TYR A 433 22.43 -12.88 23.98
N GLU A 434 22.85 -12.81 25.24
CA GLU A 434 22.33 -11.86 26.22
C GLU A 434 23.38 -10.78 26.52
N GLU A 435 22.93 -9.52 26.54
CA GLU A 435 23.72 -8.34 26.87
C GLU A 435 22.99 -7.59 27.99
N GLY A 436 23.39 -7.85 29.25
CA GLY A 436 22.67 -7.36 30.43
C GLY A 436 21.23 -7.88 30.48
N ASP A 437 20.26 -6.98 30.53
CA ASP A 437 18.82 -7.29 30.51
C ASP A 437 18.22 -7.35 29.10
N THR A 438 19.06 -7.38 28.06
CA THR A 438 18.64 -7.46 26.66
C THR A 438 19.01 -8.82 26.07
N ARG A 439 18.07 -9.46 25.37
CA ARG A 439 18.34 -10.56 24.45
C ARG A 439 18.51 -10.02 23.05
N VAL A 440 19.61 -10.38 22.40
CA VAL A 440 19.92 -10.01 21.02
C VAL A 440 19.85 -11.25 20.15
N SER A 441 19.13 -11.18 19.03
CA SER A 441 19.09 -12.25 18.04
C SER A 441 19.31 -11.71 16.63
N ARG A 442 19.99 -12.49 15.80
CA ARG A 442 20.20 -12.18 14.38
C ARG A 442 19.60 -13.25 13.48
N TRP A 443 18.90 -12.80 12.46
CA TRP A 443 18.14 -13.62 11.53
C TRP A 443 18.46 -13.24 10.09
N HIS A 444 18.47 -14.22 9.21
CA HIS A 444 18.55 -13.97 7.77
C HIS A 444 17.69 -14.96 6.99
N ALA A 445 17.33 -14.60 5.76
CA ALA A 445 16.76 -15.56 4.82
C ALA A 445 17.88 -16.35 4.13
N PRO A 446 17.80 -17.69 4.03
CA PRO A 446 18.75 -18.47 3.24
C PRO A 446 18.51 -18.36 1.72
N ARG A 447 17.35 -17.81 1.32
CA ARG A 447 16.92 -17.58 -0.06
C ARG A 447 15.95 -16.38 -0.09
N PRO A 448 15.67 -15.77 -1.26
CA PRO A 448 14.67 -14.71 -1.34
C PRO A 448 13.29 -15.17 -0.84
N ILE A 449 12.61 -14.30 -0.09
CA ILE A 449 11.28 -14.53 0.51
C ILE A 449 10.32 -13.41 0.10
N THR A 450 9.02 -13.68 0.11
CA THR A 450 7.98 -12.70 -0.27
C THR A 450 7.33 -12.00 0.93
N LEU A 451 7.43 -12.61 2.11
CA LEU A 451 6.79 -12.14 3.33
C LEU A 451 7.72 -12.37 4.52
N LEU A 452 7.80 -11.37 5.39
CA LEU A 452 8.62 -11.39 6.60
C LEU A 452 7.73 -11.12 7.81
N GLY A 453 7.40 -12.18 8.55
CA GLY A 453 6.63 -12.09 9.79
C GLY A 453 7.51 -11.80 11.00
N LEU A 454 6.94 -11.16 12.01
CA LEU A 454 7.60 -10.90 13.29
C LEU A 454 6.62 -11.15 14.44
N THR A 455 7.09 -11.79 15.50
CA THR A 455 6.35 -11.87 16.76
C THR A 455 7.29 -11.78 17.94
N PHE A 456 6.73 -11.47 19.12
CA PHE A 456 7.46 -11.32 20.37
C PHE A 456 6.70 -11.98 21.49
N SER A 457 7.30 -12.89 22.24
CA SER A 457 6.58 -13.46 23.39
C SER A 457 7.50 -14.23 24.32
N GLU A 458 7.00 -14.44 25.54
CA GLU A 458 7.53 -15.39 26.50
C GLU A 458 6.86 -16.75 26.21
N HIS A 459 7.35 -17.44 25.18
CA HIS A 459 6.76 -18.71 24.75
C HIS A 459 7.28 -19.91 25.54
N ARG A 460 6.41 -20.91 25.73
CA ARG A 460 6.84 -22.30 25.90
C ARG A 460 7.12 -22.87 24.51
N THR A 461 8.15 -23.69 24.38
CA THR A 461 8.52 -24.33 23.12
C THR A 461 8.44 -25.84 23.20
N LEU A 462 8.01 -26.48 22.12
CA LEU A 462 8.15 -27.91 21.88
C LEU A 462 8.87 -28.10 20.54
N THR A 463 9.96 -28.86 20.55
CA THR A 463 10.80 -29.05 19.37
C THR A 463 10.84 -30.53 19.00
N SER A 464 10.63 -30.82 17.73
CA SER A 464 10.75 -32.15 17.12
C SER A 464 11.57 -32.04 15.84
N ARG A 465 11.90 -33.19 15.24
CA ARG A 465 12.55 -33.26 13.94
C ARG A 465 11.74 -34.15 13.01
N THR A 466 11.24 -33.56 11.93
CA THR A 466 10.49 -34.26 10.89
C THR A 466 11.43 -34.49 9.70
N GLY A 467 12.01 -35.69 9.61
CA GLY A 467 13.07 -35.97 8.63
C GLY A 467 14.31 -35.10 8.88
N ASP A 468 14.61 -34.19 7.95
CA ASP A 468 15.73 -33.24 8.03
C ASP A 468 15.32 -31.81 8.40
N VAL A 469 14.10 -31.63 8.90
CA VAL A 469 13.54 -30.34 9.24
C VAL A 469 13.35 -30.24 10.74
N ASP A 470 13.96 -29.22 11.35
CA ASP A 470 13.74 -28.89 12.75
C ASP A 470 12.40 -28.15 12.89
N VAL A 471 11.45 -28.75 13.61
CA VAL A 471 10.10 -28.21 13.79
C VAL A 471 9.97 -27.69 15.21
N THR A 472 9.67 -26.39 15.37
CA THR A 472 9.50 -25.77 16.69
C THR A 472 8.12 -25.13 16.82
N VAL A 473 7.35 -25.60 17.81
CA VAL A 473 6.05 -25.04 18.18
C VAL A 473 6.24 -24.05 19.33
N TYR A 474 5.87 -22.80 19.09
CA TYR A 474 5.87 -21.70 20.05
C TYR A 474 4.45 -21.42 20.53
N MET A 475 4.20 -21.60 21.81
CA MET A 475 2.88 -21.42 22.44
C MET A 475 2.98 -20.46 23.62
N ASP A 476 1.87 -19.82 23.99
CA ASP A 476 1.79 -18.99 25.19
C ASP A 476 2.21 -19.85 26.40
N LYS A 477 3.21 -19.40 27.17
CA LYS A 477 3.67 -20.13 28.36
C LYS A 477 2.58 -20.24 29.44
N ASP A 478 1.60 -19.34 29.42
CA ASP A 478 0.48 -19.34 30.36
C ASP A 478 -0.62 -20.34 29.97
N LEU A 479 -0.59 -20.90 28.75
CA LEU A 479 -1.50 -21.96 28.33
C LEU A 479 -1.07 -23.28 28.99
N SER A 480 -1.94 -23.85 29.82
CA SER A 480 -1.63 -25.09 30.55
C SER A 480 -1.48 -26.26 29.59
N LYS A 481 -0.57 -27.19 29.90
CA LYS A 481 -0.31 -28.40 29.07
C LYS A 481 -1.56 -29.24 28.83
N SER A 482 -2.44 -29.34 29.82
CA SER A 482 -3.70 -30.09 29.71
C SER A 482 -4.73 -29.42 28.80
N ALA A 483 -4.60 -28.10 28.59
CA ALA A 483 -5.47 -27.29 27.75
C ALA A 483 -4.86 -27.03 26.37
N SER A 484 -3.70 -27.61 26.04
CA SER A 484 -2.98 -27.34 24.80
C SER A 484 -2.92 -28.53 23.84
N ARG A 485 -2.77 -28.25 22.54
CA ARG A 485 -2.77 -29.23 21.43
C ARG A 485 -1.40 -29.34 20.73
N GLU A 486 -0.30 -29.01 21.40
CA GLU A 486 1.02 -28.96 20.77
C GLU A 486 1.50 -30.30 20.23
N GLU A 487 1.15 -31.40 20.88
CA GLU A 487 1.48 -32.75 20.41
C GLU A 487 0.65 -33.12 19.18
N GLU A 488 -0.64 -32.78 19.15
CA GLU A 488 -1.50 -32.98 17.97
C GLU A 488 -1.03 -32.17 16.76
N ILE A 489 -0.60 -30.91 16.99
CA ILE A 489 -0.02 -30.04 15.97
C ILE A 489 1.24 -30.68 15.38
N LEU A 490 2.16 -31.13 16.25
CA LEU A 490 3.40 -31.74 15.80
C LEU A 490 3.16 -33.04 15.05
N GLN A 491 2.30 -33.91 15.56
CA GLN A 491 1.95 -35.16 14.90
C GLN A 491 1.40 -34.89 13.48
N LEU A 492 0.50 -33.91 13.35
CA LEU A 492 -0.05 -33.57 12.04
C LEU A 492 1.04 -33.07 11.08
N ILE A 493 2.02 -32.31 11.56
CA ILE A 493 3.16 -31.86 10.76
C ILE A 493 4.06 -33.04 10.38
N ASP A 494 4.32 -33.95 11.32
CA ASP A 494 5.10 -35.19 11.10
C ASP A 494 4.48 -36.08 10.02
N GLU A 495 3.15 -36.05 9.87
CA GLU A 495 2.41 -36.75 8.81
C GLU A 495 2.36 -35.95 7.50
N THR A 496 2.08 -34.64 7.58
CA THR A 496 1.80 -33.80 6.39
C THR A 496 3.07 -33.42 5.65
N LEU A 497 4.14 -33.06 6.35
CA LEU A 497 5.37 -32.54 5.74
C LEU A 497 6.07 -33.58 4.83
N PRO A 498 6.21 -34.87 5.23
CA PRO A 498 6.72 -35.90 4.33
C PRO A 498 5.79 -36.17 3.15
N PHE A 499 4.48 -36.13 3.37
CA PHE A 499 3.50 -36.32 2.29
C PHE A 499 3.62 -35.23 1.22
N TYR A 500 3.72 -33.96 1.61
CA TYR A 500 3.96 -32.85 0.69
C TYR A 500 5.34 -32.91 0.05
N SER A 501 6.38 -33.29 0.78
CA SER A 501 7.71 -33.45 0.20
C SER A 501 7.72 -34.51 -0.90
N LYS A 502 6.99 -35.61 -0.71
CA LYS A 502 6.82 -36.66 -1.73
C LYS A 502 5.97 -36.18 -2.92
N SER A 503 4.96 -35.36 -2.68
CA SER A 503 3.98 -34.95 -3.70
C SER A 503 4.43 -33.77 -4.55
N PHE A 504 5.13 -32.81 -3.94
CA PHE A 504 5.46 -31.51 -4.54
C PHE A 504 6.96 -31.23 -4.62
N GLY A 505 7.80 -32.16 -4.12
CA GLY A 505 9.25 -32.03 -4.05
C GLY A 505 9.74 -31.61 -2.66
N ASP A 506 11.03 -31.77 -2.40
CA ASP A 506 11.63 -31.57 -1.08
C ASP A 506 11.24 -30.26 -0.40
N TYR A 507 11.01 -30.32 0.91
CA TYR A 507 10.78 -29.12 1.69
C TYR A 507 11.95 -28.12 1.52
N PRO A 508 11.68 -26.87 1.13
CA PRO A 508 12.72 -25.92 0.75
C PRO A 508 13.62 -25.44 1.92
N TYR A 509 13.27 -25.72 3.18
CA TYR A 509 14.01 -25.17 4.31
C TYR A 509 14.54 -26.26 5.25
N LYS A 510 15.33 -25.87 6.24
CA LYS A 510 15.84 -26.78 7.29
C LYS A 510 15.11 -26.61 8.62
N LYS A 511 14.20 -25.64 8.71
CA LYS A 511 13.35 -25.41 9.89
C LYS A 511 11.95 -24.97 9.50
N LEU A 512 11.01 -25.26 10.40
CA LEU A 512 9.64 -24.79 10.35
C LEU A 512 9.20 -24.37 11.76
N ASP A 513 8.89 -23.09 11.94
CA ASP A 513 8.34 -22.56 13.19
C ASP A 513 6.82 -22.53 13.13
N ILE A 514 6.13 -22.94 14.18
CA ILE A 514 4.68 -22.88 14.30
C ILE A 514 4.37 -22.01 15.49
N VAL A 515 3.78 -20.87 15.23
CA VAL A 515 3.62 -19.80 16.21
C VAL A 515 2.16 -19.60 16.51
N GLN A 516 1.82 -19.74 17.79
CA GLN A 516 0.52 -19.36 18.30
C GLN A 516 0.34 -17.85 18.15
N MET A 517 -0.72 -17.46 17.44
CA MET A 517 -1.24 -16.10 17.38
C MET A 517 -2.38 -15.92 18.38
N PRO A 518 -2.86 -14.69 18.64
CA PRO A 518 -3.95 -14.47 19.60
C PRO A 518 -5.25 -15.21 19.28
N ASP A 519 -6.05 -15.48 20.30
CA ASP A 519 -7.38 -16.09 20.16
C ASP A 519 -8.36 -15.22 19.34
N ASP A 520 -8.08 -13.91 19.18
CA ASP A 520 -8.85 -12.99 18.33
C ASP A 520 -8.21 -12.73 16.96
N TYR A 521 -7.15 -13.45 16.59
CA TYR A 521 -6.47 -13.27 15.30
C TYR A 521 -7.34 -13.71 14.12
N GLN A 522 -8.21 -14.71 14.28
CA GLN A 522 -9.22 -15.17 13.29
C GLN A 522 -8.70 -15.62 11.90
N PHE A 523 -7.39 -15.71 11.69
CA PHE A 523 -6.79 -16.21 10.44
C PHE A 523 -5.48 -16.99 10.67
N GLY A 524 -4.96 -17.61 9.62
CA GLY A 524 -3.65 -18.27 9.57
C GLY A 524 -2.79 -17.68 8.46
N GLN A 525 -1.48 -17.83 8.58
CA GLN A 525 -0.56 -17.37 7.55
C GLN A 525 0.67 -18.26 7.45
N GLY A 526 0.78 -18.96 6.31
CA GLY A 526 1.94 -19.75 5.91
C GLY A 526 3.05 -18.90 5.31
N LEU A 527 3.87 -18.28 6.17
CA LEU A 527 5.07 -17.54 5.78
C LEU A 527 6.24 -18.51 5.50
N PRO A 528 7.26 -18.13 4.72
CA PRO A 528 8.44 -18.97 4.55
C PRO A 528 9.04 -19.39 5.90
N THR A 529 9.29 -20.68 6.13
CA THR A 529 9.84 -21.23 7.39
C THR A 529 8.98 -21.03 8.66
N MET A 530 7.75 -20.49 8.55
CA MET A 530 6.95 -20.07 9.70
C MET A 530 5.45 -20.14 9.42
N LEU A 531 4.69 -20.85 10.25
CA LEU A 531 3.23 -20.81 10.25
C LEU A 531 2.75 -19.97 11.43
N MET A 532 2.04 -18.88 11.16
CA MET A 532 1.29 -18.15 12.17
C MET A 532 -0.12 -18.73 12.22
N LEU A 533 -0.48 -19.41 13.30
CA LEU A 533 -1.76 -20.09 13.43
C LEU A 533 -2.64 -19.42 14.49
N TRP A 534 -3.95 -19.37 14.22
CA TRP A 534 -4.94 -18.80 15.13
C TRP A 534 -4.86 -19.44 16.53
N GLY A 535 -4.91 -18.63 17.60
CA GLY A 535 -4.70 -19.10 18.98
C GLY A 535 -5.60 -20.23 19.43
N LEU A 536 -6.85 -20.24 18.96
CA LEU A 536 -7.82 -21.30 19.26
C LEU A 536 -7.40 -22.67 18.71
N TYR A 537 -6.51 -22.72 17.72
CA TYR A 537 -5.92 -23.97 17.22
C TYR A 537 -5.10 -24.70 18.30
N PHE A 538 -4.51 -23.94 19.23
CA PHE A 538 -3.66 -24.50 20.27
C PHE A 538 -4.46 -24.99 21.47
N ARG A 539 -5.77 -24.76 21.51
CA ARG A 539 -6.61 -24.98 22.70
C ARG A 539 -7.38 -26.29 22.62
N SER A 540 -7.15 -27.21 23.54
CA SER A 540 -7.93 -28.45 23.67
C SER A 540 -9.24 -28.24 24.43
N ASP A 541 -9.30 -27.20 25.26
CA ASP A 541 -10.46 -26.81 26.06
C ASP A 541 -11.50 -25.98 25.28
N TYR A 542 -11.16 -25.56 24.05
CA TYR A 542 -12.04 -24.84 23.16
C TYR A 542 -12.55 -25.75 22.03
N LEU A 543 -13.87 -25.93 21.94
CA LEU A 543 -14.52 -26.70 20.88
C LEU A 543 -15.40 -25.76 20.07
N LEU A 544 -14.96 -25.36 18.86
CA LEU A 544 -15.70 -24.43 17.99
C LEU A 544 -17.17 -24.86 17.76
N GLY A 545 -17.48 -26.16 17.77
CA GLY A 545 -18.83 -26.68 17.52
C GLY A 545 -19.80 -26.45 18.68
N ARG A 546 -19.30 -26.03 19.84
CA ARG A 546 -20.09 -25.64 21.01
C ARG A 546 -20.12 -24.11 21.21
N ASP A 547 -18.99 -23.44 20.97
CA ASP A 547 -18.79 -22.03 21.35
C ASP A 547 -18.87 -21.02 20.18
N LEU A 548 -18.80 -21.49 18.94
CA LEU A 548 -19.16 -20.71 17.76
C LEU A 548 -20.42 -21.32 17.13
N SER A 549 -21.32 -20.49 16.62
CA SER A 549 -22.53 -20.95 15.92
C SER A 549 -22.19 -21.47 14.52
N VAL A 550 -21.23 -22.39 14.43
CA VAL A 550 -20.86 -23.08 13.19
C VAL A 550 -21.85 -24.23 12.99
N ASN A 551 -22.36 -24.35 11.77
CA ASN A 551 -23.38 -25.32 11.39
C ASN A 551 -23.08 -26.74 11.93
N LYS A 552 -24.11 -27.45 12.37
CA LYS A 552 -24.08 -28.83 12.94
C LYS A 552 -23.49 -29.91 12.01
N TYR A 553 -23.09 -29.53 10.79
CA TYR A 553 -22.53 -30.37 9.73
C TYR A 553 -21.01 -30.17 9.54
N PHE A 554 -20.37 -29.30 10.31
CA PHE A 554 -18.93 -29.04 10.24
C PHE A 554 -18.19 -29.84 11.32
N ASN A 555 -17.40 -30.83 10.93
CA ASN A 555 -16.46 -31.47 11.85
C ASN A 555 -15.29 -30.51 12.10
N VAL A 556 -15.32 -29.83 13.25
CA VAL A 556 -14.31 -28.85 13.67
C VAL A 556 -12.89 -29.43 13.67
N GLN A 557 -12.74 -30.71 14.04
CA GLN A 557 -11.44 -31.36 14.03
C GLN A 557 -10.91 -31.55 12.60
N GLN A 558 -11.81 -31.84 11.66
CA GLN A 558 -11.45 -31.91 10.25
C GLN A 558 -11.11 -30.53 9.67
N PHE A 559 -11.83 -29.49 10.07
CA PHE A 559 -11.50 -28.11 9.72
C PHE A 559 -10.08 -27.73 10.17
N PHE A 560 -9.69 -28.07 11.39
CA PHE A 560 -8.34 -27.80 11.88
C PHE A 560 -7.27 -28.53 11.07
N LYS A 561 -7.47 -29.82 10.79
CA LYS A 561 -6.53 -30.58 9.95
C LYS A 561 -6.38 -29.98 8.54
N VAL A 562 -7.49 -29.65 7.89
CA VAL A 562 -7.50 -29.00 6.57
C VAL A 562 -6.78 -27.65 6.62
N PHE A 563 -7.04 -26.86 7.67
CA PHE A 563 -6.45 -25.54 7.83
C PHE A 563 -4.93 -25.60 8.03
N LEU A 564 -4.42 -26.43 8.94
CA LEU A 564 -2.97 -26.57 9.12
C LEU A 564 -2.30 -27.11 7.86
N ALA A 565 -2.93 -28.08 7.18
CA ALA A 565 -2.44 -28.62 5.92
C ALA A 565 -2.40 -27.52 4.82
N HIS A 566 -3.43 -26.67 4.73
CA HIS A 566 -3.46 -25.51 3.80
C HIS A 566 -2.31 -24.53 4.09
N GLU A 567 -2.13 -24.12 5.34
CA GLU A 567 -1.05 -23.19 5.72
C GLU A 567 0.34 -23.81 5.48
N LEU A 568 0.50 -25.12 5.71
CA LEU A 568 1.74 -25.83 5.42
C LEU A 568 1.98 -25.98 3.91
N ALA A 569 0.93 -26.14 3.10
CA ALA A 569 1.04 -26.21 1.65
C ALA A 569 1.59 -24.90 1.04
N HIS A 570 1.33 -23.77 1.70
CA HIS A 570 1.90 -22.49 1.26
C HIS A 570 3.43 -22.45 1.26
N GLN A 571 4.11 -23.36 1.99
CA GLN A 571 5.57 -23.50 1.93
C GLN A 571 6.08 -23.79 0.50
N TRP A 572 5.25 -24.41 -0.36
CA TRP A 572 5.48 -24.55 -1.80
C TRP A 572 4.69 -23.50 -2.59
N TRP A 573 3.37 -23.45 -2.40
CA TRP A 573 2.44 -22.65 -3.19
C TRP A 573 2.25 -21.24 -2.60
N GLY A 574 2.88 -20.23 -3.19
CA GLY A 574 2.90 -18.85 -2.68
C GLY A 574 4.25 -18.44 -2.10
N ASN A 575 5.06 -19.38 -1.61
CA ASN A 575 6.41 -19.11 -1.08
C ASN A 575 7.55 -19.56 -2.02
N VAL A 576 7.41 -20.69 -2.73
CA VAL A 576 8.37 -21.12 -3.77
C VAL A 576 7.83 -20.77 -5.15
N VAL A 577 6.59 -21.15 -5.42
CA VAL A 577 5.87 -20.78 -6.65
C VAL A 577 5.01 -19.56 -6.33
N ILE A 578 5.50 -18.38 -6.69
CA ILE A 578 4.90 -17.10 -6.33
C ILE A 578 4.02 -16.61 -7.50
N PRO A 579 2.75 -16.20 -7.24
CA PRO A 579 1.93 -15.54 -8.24
C PRO A 579 2.63 -14.33 -8.85
N ARG A 580 2.70 -14.25 -10.18
CA ARG A 580 3.33 -13.10 -10.87
C ARG A 580 2.52 -11.83 -10.73
N THR A 581 1.20 -11.96 -10.69
CA THR A 581 0.24 -10.85 -10.59
C THR A 581 -0.89 -11.20 -9.64
N TYR A 582 -1.70 -10.21 -9.24
CA TYR A 582 -2.88 -10.48 -8.43
C TYR A 582 -3.87 -11.44 -9.11
N ARG A 583 -3.92 -11.47 -10.46
CA ARG A 583 -4.75 -12.44 -11.21
C ARG A 583 -4.32 -13.87 -11.01
N ASP A 584 -3.03 -14.07 -10.77
CA ASP A 584 -2.45 -15.39 -10.57
C ASP A 584 -2.55 -15.83 -9.11
N ALA A 585 -3.12 -15.02 -8.21
CA ALA A 585 -3.23 -15.33 -6.79
C ALA A 585 -3.98 -16.64 -6.51
N TRP A 586 -4.90 -17.03 -7.40
CA TRP A 586 -5.59 -18.32 -7.31
C TRP A 586 -4.64 -19.51 -7.41
N LEU A 587 -3.48 -19.38 -8.04
CA LEU A 587 -2.46 -20.44 -8.08
C LEU A 587 -1.88 -20.72 -6.69
N SER A 588 -1.81 -19.70 -5.82
CA SER A 588 -1.37 -19.88 -4.43
C SER A 588 -2.48 -20.54 -3.61
N GLU A 589 -3.64 -19.89 -3.52
CA GLU A 589 -4.74 -20.34 -2.65
C GLU A 589 -5.38 -21.64 -3.15
N GLY A 590 -5.64 -21.76 -4.46
CA GLY A 590 -6.27 -22.94 -5.05
C GLY A 590 -5.40 -24.18 -4.95
N MET A 591 -4.07 -24.04 -5.13
CA MET A 591 -3.15 -25.17 -4.96
C MET A 591 -2.95 -25.54 -3.49
N ALA A 592 -2.93 -24.57 -2.57
CA ALA A 592 -2.89 -24.84 -1.14
C ALA A 592 -4.15 -25.59 -0.66
N THR A 593 -5.34 -25.16 -1.11
CA THR A 593 -6.59 -25.87 -0.82
C THR A 593 -6.61 -27.27 -1.43
N TYR A 594 -6.21 -27.41 -2.69
CA TYR A 594 -6.11 -28.73 -3.32
C TYR A 594 -5.12 -29.65 -2.59
N ALA A 595 -3.98 -29.14 -2.15
CA ALA A 595 -3.00 -29.90 -1.38
C ALA A 595 -3.55 -30.35 -0.02
N ALA A 596 -4.33 -29.50 0.66
CA ALA A 596 -4.99 -29.85 1.90
C ALA A 596 -6.00 -30.99 1.67
N ASP A 597 -6.87 -30.86 0.67
CA ASP A 597 -7.85 -31.90 0.32
C ASP A 597 -7.18 -33.23 -0.05
N LEU A 598 -6.12 -33.17 -0.86
CA LEU A 598 -5.34 -34.34 -1.27
C LEU A 598 -4.70 -35.05 -0.07
N PHE A 599 -4.16 -34.31 0.90
CA PHE A 599 -3.62 -34.91 2.12
C PHE A 599 -4.71 -35.61 2.93
N ILE A 600 -5.86 -34.96 3.15
CA ILE A 600 -6.97 -35.53 3.91
C ILE A 600 -7.55 -36.78 3.24
N GLU A 601 -7.64 -36.81 1.91
CA GLU A 601 -8.07 -38.00 1.16
C GLU A 601 -7.15 -39.21 1.38
N ASN A 602 -5.87 -38.96 1.65
CA ASN A 602 -4.84 -39.99 1.83
C ASN A 602 -4.49 -40.26 3.30
N MET A 603 -5.19 -39.63 4.26
CA MET A 603 -5.15 -39.99 5.68
C MET A 603 -6.05 -41.21 5.93
N ILE A 604 -5.60 -42.42 5.56
CA ILE A 604 -6.28 -43.68 5.89
C ILE A 604 -5.36 -44.59 6.69
#